data_AF-D9XA71-F1
#
_entry.id   AF-D9XA71-F1
#
_cell.length_a   1.000
_cell.length_b   1.000
_cell.length_c   1.000
_cell.angle_alpha   90.00
_cell.angle_beta   90.00
_cell.angle_gamma   90.00
#
_symmetry.space_group_name_H-M   'P 1'
#
loop_
_entity.id
_entity.type
_entity.pdbx_description
1 polymer ?
#
loop_
_entity_poly.entity_id
_entity_poly.type
_entity_poly.pdbx_seq_one_letter_code
_entity_poly.pdbx_strand_id
1 'polypeptide(L)'
;MSTEENSGALPLPQDDPVVSAGLDIAMRWGAALGGPEKLKIAFEALEPQLKREHQIRLRQLDMQREATARAEDNARETAERMVRLAQQKRQHALRMTGLCLGAGVSFAMLVAGVYVARDMWWLSLFLWGPSLLAMAKLYTLRRSDPGDMQAVALGMRSATSAAQQAQPPPVP
;
A
#
# COMPACT_ATOMS: atom_id res chain seq x y z
N MET A 1 18.78 43.96 -11.28
CA MET A 1 17.80 42.87 -11.07
C MET A 1 16.51 43.56 -10.69
N SER A 2 15.79 44.01 -11.70
CA SER A 2 14.69 44.96 -11.57
C SER A 2 13.37 44.20 -11.74
N THR A 3 12.57 44.17 -10.69
CA THR A 3 11.19 43.69 -10.70
C THR A 3 10.30 44.84 -11.13
N GLU A 4 9.92 44.86 -12.41
CA GLU A 4 8.90 45.79 -12.90
C GLU A 4 7.51 45.34 -12.43
N GLU A 5 6.81 46.29 -11.83
CA GLU A 5 5.41 46.26 -11.42
C GLU A 5 4.50 46.02 -12.63
N ASN A 6 4.03 44.78 -12.77
CA ASN A 6 2.95 44.46 -13.71
C ASN A 6 1.64 45.03 -13.14
N SER A 7 1.32 46.25 -13.57
CA SER A 7 0.10 46.98 -13.24
C SER A 7 -1.14 46.15 -13.61
N GLY A 8 -1.85 45.69 -12.59
CA GLY A 8 -3.12 44.97 -12.69
C GLY A 8 -4.25 45.87 -13.18
N ALA A 9 -4.23 46.23 -14.46
CA ALA A 9 -5.42 46.69 -15.16
C ALA A 9 -6.36 45.49 -15.31
N LEU A 10 -7.50 45.53 -14.62
CA LEU A 10 -8.60 44.59 -14.84
C LEU A 10 -8.93 44.58 -16.34
N PRO A 11 -8.95 43.42 -17.01
CA PRO A 11 -9.41 43.35 -18.39
C PRO A 11 -10.85 43.86 -18.43
N LEU A 12 -11.08 44.96 -19.17
CA LEU A 12 -12.42 45.41 -19.51
C LEU A 12 -13.17 44.22 -20.13
N PRO A 13 -14.46 44.04 -19.83
CA PRO A 13 -15.24 42.93 -20.35
C PRO A 13 -15.23 43.04 -21.88
N GLN A 14 -14.44 42.16 -22.51
CA GLN A 14 -14.53 41.89 -23.94
C GLN A 14 -15.98 41.53 -24.23
N ASP A 15 -16.53 42.08 -25.31
CA ASP A 15 -17.88 41.77 -25.82
C ASP A 15 -17.98 40.26 -26.10
N ASP A 16 -18.29 39.49 -25.05
CA ASP A 16 -18.37 38.05 -25.14
C ASP A 16 -19.49 37.72 -26.14
N PRO A 17 -19.20 37.02 -27.24
CA PRO A 17 -20.19 36.72 -28.28
C PRO A 17 -21.39 35.93 -27.72
N VAL A 18 -21.18 35.24 -26.60
CA VAL A 18 -22.21 34.53 -25.85
C VAL A 18 -23.17 35.52 -25.15
N VAL A 19 -22.65 36.61 -24.61
CA VAL A 19 -23.43 37.64 -23.91
C VAL A 19 -24.24 38.46 -24.92
N SER A 20 -23.65 38.83 -26.06
CA SER A 20 -24.36 39.55 -27.12
C SER A 20 -25.47 38.70 -27.77
N ALA A 21 -25.19 37.41 -28.05
CA ALA A 21 -26.21 36.49 -28.51
C ALA A 21 -27.35 36.29 -27.48
N GLY A 22 -27.00 36.23 -26.19
CA GLY A 22 -27.98 36.16 -25.11
C GLY A 22 -28.88 37.40 -25.05
N LEU A 23 -28.31 38.58 -25.25
CA LEU A 23 -29.03 39.85 -25.25
C LEU A 23 -30.00 39.96 -26.44
N ASP A 24 -29.56 39.52 -27.63
CA ASP A 24 -30.39 39.46 -28.83
C ASP A 24 -31.58 38.51 -28.68
N ILE A 25 -31.36 37.36 -28.04
CA ILE A 25 -32.44 36.41 -27.72
C ILE A 25 -33.40 37.07 -26.73
N ALA A 26 -32.91 37.69 -25.66
CA ALA A 26 -33.75 38.37 -24.67
C ALA A 26 -34.61 39.47 -25.31
N MET A 27 -34.05 40.26 -26.23
CA MET A 27 -34.80 41.28 -26.98
C MET A 27 -35.89 40.66 -27.86
N ARG A 28 -35.59 39.57 -28.58
CA ARG A 28 -36.57 38.85 -29.42
C ARG A 28 -37.73 38.28 -28.59
N TRP A 29 -37.45 37.73 -27.42
CA TRP A 29 -38.47 37.25 -26.49
C TRP A 29 -39.30 38.39 -25.90
N GLY A 30 -38.67 39.53 -25.56
CA GLY A 30 -39.36 40.71 -25.08
C GLY A 30 -40.35 41.28 -26.10
N ALA A 31 -39.97 41.27 -27.38
CA ALA A 31 -40.86 41.65 -28.48
C ALA A 31 -42.03 40.66 -28.65
N ALA A 32 -41.77 39.35 -28.55
CA ALA A 32 -42.80 38.31 -28.71
C ALA A 32 -43.81 38.23 -27.56
N LEU A 33 -43.41 38.51 -26.32
CA LEU A 33 -44.24 38.42 -25.11
C LEU A 33 -45.08 39.68 -24.84
N GLY A 34 -44.95 40.73 -25.66
CA GLY A 34 -45.72 41.96 -25.55
C GLY A 34 -45.08 43.05 -24.69
N GLY A 35 -43.75 43.13 -24.68
CA GLY A 35 -42.97 44.21 -24.07
C GLY A 35 -42.09 43.78 -22.89
N PRO A 36 -41.13 44.64 -22.49
CA PRO A 36 -40.13 44.33 -21.45
C PRO A 36 -40.75 44.09 -20.06
N GLU A 37 -41.89 44.73 -19.76
CA GLU A 37 -42.62 44.59 -18.50
C GLU A 37 -43.13 43.15 -18.29
N LYS A 38 -43.70 42.52 -19.32
CA LYS A 38 -44.21 41.14 -19.24
C LYS A 38 -43.08 40.11 -19.11
N LEU A 39 -41.97 40.38 -19.76
CA LEU A 39 -40.77 39.56 -19.67
C LEU A 39 -40.19 39.61 -18.24
N LYS A 40 -40.19 40.77 -17.58
CA LYS A 40 -39.79 40.90 -16.18
C LYS A 40 -40.66 40.05 -15.25
N ILE A 41 -41.98 40.12 -15.40
CA ILE A 41 -42.93 39.30 -14.60
C ILE A 41 -42.71 37.80 -14.84
N ALA A 42 -42.46 37.40 -16.09
CA ALA A 42 -42.17 36.01 -16.42
C ALA A 42 -40.85 35.53 -15.79
N PHE A 43 -39.80 36.36 -15.81
CA PHE A 43 -38.53 36.06 -15.13
C PHE A 43 -38.70 35.96 -13.62
N GLU A 44 -39.46 36.86 -13.01
CA GLU A 44 -39.72 36.86 -11.57
C GLU A 44 -40.49 35.59 -11.14
N ALA A 45 -41.40 35.09 -11.98
CA ALA A 45 -42.08 33.81 -11.76
C ALA A 45 -41.17 32.58 -11.98
N LEU A 46 -40.16 32.69 -12.84
CA LEU A 46 -39.19 31.61 -13.15
C LEU A 46 -38.03 31.53 -12.15
N GLU A 47 -37.64 32.63 -11.53
CA GLU A 47 -36.60 32.69 -10.49
C GLU A 47 -36.69 31.60 -9.42
N PRO A 48 -37.86 31.36 -8.79
CA PRO A 48 -37.96 30.32 -7.75
C PRO A 48 -37.73 28.91 -8.30
N GLN A 49 -38.12 28.63 -9.55
CA GLN A 49 -37.86 27.34 -10.18
C GLN A 49 -36.37 27.18 -10.50
N LEU A 50 -35.74 28.21 -11.06
CA LEU A 50 -34.32 28.19 -11.41
C LEU A 50 -33.43 28.00 -10.18
N LYS A 51 -33.77 28.68 -9.06
CA LYS A 51 -33.07 28.53 -7.78
C LYS A 51 -33.16 27.09 -7.25
N ARG A 52 -34.33 26.44 -7.35
CA ARG A 52 -34.51 25.04 -6.93
C ARG A 52 -33.69 24.09 -7.80
N GLU A 53 -33.76 24.24 -9.12
CA GLU A 53 -33.01 23.38 -10.04
C GLU A 53 -31.50 23.55 -9.85
N HIS A 54 -31.04 24.79 -9.69
CA HIS A 54 -29.64 25.07 -9.42
C HIS A 54 -29.16 24.45 -8.10
N GLN A 55 -29.95 24.54 -7.03
CA GLN A 55 -29.64 23.88 -5.76
C GLN A 55 -29.59 22.36 -5.89
N ILE A 56 -30.49 21.75 -6.67
CA ILE A 56 -30.47 20.32 -6.94
C ILE A 56 -29.19 19.94 -7.70
N ARG A 57 -28.83 20.70 -8.73
CA ARG A 57 -27.62 20.45 -9.53
C ARG A 57 -26.34 20.61 -8.71
N LEU A 58 -26.27 21.61 -7.84
CA LEU A 58 -25.15 21.77 -6.90
C LEU A 58 -25.04 20.56 -5.98
N ARG A 59 -26.15 20.13 -5.36
CA ARG A 59 -26.16 18.92 -4.52
C ARG A 59 -25.73 17.67 -5.26
N GLN A 60 -26.12 17.51 -6.53
CA GLN A 60 -25.70 16.38 -7.36
C GLN A 60 -24.19 16.41 -7.63
N LEU A 61 -23.64 17.60 -7.94
CA LEU A 61 -22.19 17.75 -8.13
C LEU A 61 -21.41 17.47 -6.85
N ASP A 62 -21.91 17.90 -5.70
CA ASP A 62 -21.28 17.62 -4.40
C ASP A 62 -21.33 16.12 -4.10
N MET A 63 -22.47 15.46 -4.31
CA MET A 63 -22.58 13.99 -4.17
C MET A 63 -21.63 13.25 -5.12
N GLN A 64 -21.47 13.72 -6.37
CA GLN A 64 -20.53 13.12 -7.31
C GLN A 64 -19.08 13.27 -6.85
N ARG A 65 -18.70 14.47 -6.38
CA ARG A 65 -17.36 14.74 -5.85
C ARG A 65 -17.05 13.88 -4.63
N GLU A 66 -18.00 13.74 -3.71
CA GLU A 66 -17.86 12.86 -2.56
C GLU A 66 -17.74 11.39 -2.97
N ALA A 67 -18.53 10.95 -3.95
CA ALA A 67 -18.47 9.57 -4.43
C ALA A 67 -17.13 9.27 -5.10
N THR A 68 -16.59 10.19 -5.91
CA THR A 68 -15.26 10.04 -6.51
C THR A 68 -14.16 10.03 -5.46
N ALA A 69 -14.22 10.91 -4.46
CA ALA A 69 -13.25 10.93 -3.37
C ALA A 69 -13.24 9.60 -2.58
N ARG A 70 -14.43 9.09 -2.22
CA ARG A 70 -14.56 7.78 -1.54
C ARG A 70 -14.05 6.63 -2.40
N ALA A 71 -14.27 6.68 -3.71
CA ALA A 71 -13.79 5.64 -4.63
C ALA A 71 -12.25 5.65 -4.71
N GLU A 72 -11.63 6.82 -4.77
CA GLU A 72 -10.18 6.96 -4.76
C GLU A 72 -9.55 6.48 -3.45
N ASP A 73 -10.13 6.81 -2.30
CA ASP A 73 -9.65 6.37 -1.00
C ASP A 73 -9.73 4.84 -0.87
N ASN A 74 -10.86 4.23 -1.27
CA ASN A 74 -11.01 2.78 -1.30
C ASN A 74 -10.00 2.11 -2.26
N ALA A 75 -9.73 2.73 -3.41
CA ALA A 75 -8.73 2.23 -4.36
C ALA A 75 -7.31 2.29 -3.76
N ARG A 76 -6.97 3.35 -3.02
CA ARG A 76 -5.69 3.47 -2.31
C ARG A 76 -5.54 2.41 -1.23
N GLU A 77 -6.56 2.21 -0.39
CA GLU A 77 -6.53 1.19 0.65
C GLU A 77 -6.35 -0.22 0.10
N THR A 78 -7.05 -0.55 -0.99
CA THR A 78 -6.94 -1.87 -1.61
C THR A 78 -5.56 -2.08 -2.25
N ALA A 79 -5.00 -1.06 -2.91
CA ALA A 79 -3.64 -1.10 -3.43
C ALA A 79 -2.61 -1.31 -2.30
N GLU A 80 -2.74 -0.59 -1.18
CA GLU A 80 -1.86 -0.77 -0.03
C GLU A 80 -1.93 -2.18 0.56
N ARG A 81 -3.14 -2.74 0.70
CA ARG A 81 -3.32 -4.11 1.20
C ARG A 81 -2.64 -5.12 0.28
N MET A 82 -2.77 -4.96 -1.03
CA MET A 82 -2.11 -5.84 -2.01
C MET A 82 -0.58 -5.75 -1.92
N VAL A 83 -0.03 -4.55 -1.77
CA VAL A 83 1.42 -4.34 -1.62
C VAL A 83 1.93 -5.00 -0.33
N ARG A 84 1.24 -4.81 0.80
CA ARG A 84 1.61 -5.44 2.09
C ARG A 84 1.61 -6.96 2.00
N LEU A 85 0.58 -7.55 1.38
CA LEU A 85 0.50 -9.00 1.16
C LEU A 85 1.62 -9.52 0.24
N ALA A 86 1.96 -8.78 -0.82
CA ALA A 86 3.05 -9.16 -1.71
C ALA A 86 4.41 -9.14 -1.00
N GLN A 87 4.66 -8.14 -0.16
CA GLN A 87 5.89 -8.05 0.64
C GLN A 87 6.01 -9.20 1.65
N GLN A 88 4.93 -9.52 2.37
CA GLN A 88 4.91 -10.64 3.32
C GLN A 88 5.20 -11.98 2.64
N LYS A 89 4.62 -12.23 1.46
CA LYS A 89 4.88 -13.45 0.67
C LYS A 89 6.34 -13.56 0.26
N ARG A 90 6.97 -12.46 -0.20
CA ARG A 90 8.38 -12.45 -0.60
C ARG A 90 9.30 -12.74 0.59
N GLN A 91 9.07 -12.10 1.73
CA GLN A 91 9.85 -12.34 2.94
C GLN A 91 9.71 -13.79 3.43
N HIS A 92 8.48 -14.33 3.42
CA HIS A 92 8.23 -15.72 3.77
C HIS A 92 8.96 -16.68 2.81
N ALA A 93 8.89 -16.43 1.50
CA ALA A 93 9.58 -17.25 0.51
C ALA A 93 11.09 -17.23 0.72
N LEU A 94 11.71 -16.06 0.87
CA LEU A 94 13.15 -15.92 1.10
C LEU A 94 13.61 -16.61 2.39
N ARG A 95 12.80 -16.53 3.46
CA ARG A 95 13.10 -17.20 4.72
C ARG A 95 13.00 -18.72 4.59
N MET A 96 12.00 -19.22 3.86
CA MET A 96 11.84 -20.65 3.62
C MET A 96 12.93 -21.21 2.70
N THR A 97 13.31 -20.50 1.64
CA THR A 97 14.38 -20.95 0.74
C THR A 97 15.73 -20.98 1.44
N GLY A 98 16.04 -19.98 2.28
CA GLY A 98 17.25 -20.00 3.11
C GLY A 98 17.30 -21.20 4.06
N LEU A 99 16.15 -21.55 4.66
CA LEU A 99 16.03 -22.73 5.52
C LEU A 99 16.24 -24.04 4.76
N CYS A 100 15.64 -24.19 3.58
CA CYS A 100 15.81 -25.37 2.72
C CYS A 100 17.26 -25.51 2.23
N LEU A 101 17.91 -24.41 1.84
CA LEU A 101 19.32 -24.39 1.44
C LEU A 101 20.22 -24.82 2.61
N GLY A 102 20.04 -24.23 3.79
CA GLY A 102 20.79 -24.61 4.99
C GLY A 102 20.62 -26.08 5.35
N ALA A 103 19.39 -26.59 5.28
CA ALA A 103 19.10 -28.00 5.51
C ALA A 103 19.81 -28.91 4.49
N GLY A 104 19.72 -28.57 3.20
CA GLY A 104 20.39 -29.31 2.12
C GLY A 104 21.91 -29.38 2.32
N VAL A 105 22.53 -28.28 2.75
CA VAL A 105 23.97 -28.23 3.06
C VAL A 105 24.33 -29.13 4.25
N SER A 106 23.54 -29.10 5.33
CA SER A 106 23.77 -29.98 6.49
C SER A 106 23.65 -31.46 6.12
N PHE A 107 22.66 -31.83 5.30
CA PHE A 107 22.54 -33.20 4.78
C PHE A 107 23.71 -33.58 3.88
N ALA A 108 24.15 -32.68 2.99
CA ALA A 108 25.29 -32.93 2.12
C ALA A 108 26.58 -33.16 2.93
N MET A 109 26.83 -32.37 3.98
CA MET A 109 27.97 -32.57 4.88
C MET A 109 27.90 -33.90 5.64
N LEU A 110 26.71 -34.29 6.08
CA LEU A 110 26.49 -35.57 6.76
C LEU A 110 26.81 -36.74 5.82
N VAL A 111 26.25 -36.73 4.61
CA VAL A 111 26.48 -37.77 3.61
C VAL A 111 27.95 -37.83 3.20
N ALA A 112 28.61 -36.67 3.04
CA ALA A 112 30.04 -36.60 2.76
C ALA A 112 30.87 -37.22 3.88
N GLY A 113 30.55 -36.92 5.15
CA GLY A 113 31.20 -37.53 6.31
C GLY A 113 31.03 -39.06 6.37
N VAL A 114 29.82 -39.55 6.08
CA VAL A 114 29.54 -41.00 6.01
C VAL A 114 30.31 -41.66 4.87
N TYR A 115 30.42 -40.99 3.72
CA TYR A 115 31.15 -41.52 2.57
C TYR A 115 32.65 -41.67 2.84
N VAL A 116 33.25 -40.74 3.59
CA VAL A 116 34.66 -40.76 3.97
C VAL A 116 34.96 -41.80 5.06
N ALA A 117 34.06 -42.00 6.03
CA ALA A 117 34.21 -42.96 7.13
C ALA A 117 33.72 -44.39 6.76
N ARG A 118 34.11 -44.88 5.59
CA ARG A 118 33.59 -46.13 5.01
C ARG A 118 33.95 -47.40 5.80
N ASP A 119 35.08 -47.40 6.49
CA ASP A 119 35.59 -48.58 7.20
C ASP A 119 34.86 -48.90 8.53
N MET A 120 34.05 -47.99 9.08
CA MET A 120 33.32 -48.17 10.34
C MET A 120 31.86 -47.68 10.30
N TRP A 121 31.16 -47.93 9.20
CA TRP A 121 29.78 -47.50 8.94
C TRP A 121 28.73 -47.82 10.04
N TRP A 122 28.92 -48.90 10.81
CA TRP A 122 27.99 -49.32 11.86
C TRP A 122 28.03 -48.48 13.15
N LEU A 123 29.20 -47.96 13.54
CA LEU A 123 29.33 -47.06 14.70
C LEU A 123 28.62 -45.72 14.45
N SER A 124 28.73 -45.23 13.21
CA SER A 124 28.05 -44.01 12.77
C SER A 124 26.53 -44.14 12.81
N LEU A 125 25.97 -45.29 12.39
CA LEU A 125 24.52 -45.52 12.45
C LEU A 125 23.98 -45.57 13.88
N PHE A 126 24.69 -46.20 14.82
CA PHE A 126 24.25 -46.31 16.21
C PHE A 126 24.37 -44.98 16.96
N LEU A 127 25.41 -44.20 16.69
CA LEU A 127 25.63 -42.91 17.33
C LEU A 127 24.71 -41.81 16.78
N TRP A 128 24.37 -41.87 15.48
CA TRP A 128 23.53 -40.87 14.84
C TRP A 128 22.04 -41.25 14.81
N GLY A 129 21.69 -42.55 14.83
CA GLY A 129 20.33 -43.05 14.63
C GLY A 129 19.24 -42.34 15.44
N PRO A 130 19.38 -42.17 16.78
CA PRO A 130 18.36 -41.50 17.58
C PRO A 130 18.26 -39.99 17.30
N SER A 131 19.41 -39.34 17.08
CA SER A 131 19.48 -37.90 16.85
C SER A 131 18.98 -37.52 15.45
N LEU A 132 19.31 -38.33 14.44
CA LEU A 132 18.81 -38.21 13.07
C LEU A 132 17.33 -38.54 13.00
N LEU A 133 16.84 -39.54 13.74
CA LEU A 133 15.41 -39.85 13.82
C LEU A 133 14.64 -38.74 14.55
N ALA A 134 15.21 -38.13 15.60
CA ALA A 134 14.63 -36.98 16.27
C ALA A 134 14.57 -35.77 15.33
N MET A 135 15.65 -35.45 14.61
CA MET A 135 15.67 -34.37 13.62
C MET A 135 14.75 -34.63 12.42
N ALA A 136 14.71 -35.86 11.91
CA ALA A 136 13.81 -36.26 10.83
C ALA A 136 12.34 -36.19 11.28
N LYS A 137 12.03 -36.57 12.53
CA LYS A 137 10.72 -36.38 13.14
C LYS A 137 10.39 -34.90 13.29
N LEU A 138 11.34 -34.08 13.73
CA LEU A 138 11.18 -32.64 13.85
C LEU A 138 10.99 -31.96 12.49
N TYR A 139 11.59 -32.51 11.42
CA TYR A 139 11.43 -32.03 10.05
C TYR A 139 10.14 -32.51 9.38
N THR A 140 9.74 -33.76 9.63
CA THR A 140 8.52 -34.34 9.04
C THR A 140 7.25 -33.94 9.80
N LEU A 141 7.32 -33.71 11.11
CA LEU A 141 6.20 -33.15 11.89
C LEU A 141 6.19 -31.61 11.92
N ARG A 142 7.07 -30.93 11.18
CA ARG A 142 7.26 -29.47 11.22
C ARG A 142 6.08 -28.67 10.62
N ARG A 143 4.91 -28.77 11.25
CA ARG A 143 4.08 -27.62 11.56
C ARG A 143 4.85 -26.83 12.62
N SER A 144 5.72 -25.92 12.14
CA SER A 144 6.55 -25.00 12.92
C SER A 144 5.83 -24.43 14.15
N ASP A 145 6.19 -24.90 15.35
CA ASP A 145 5.77 -24.26 16.59
C ASP A 145 6.66 -23.03 16.85
N PRO A 146 6.11 -21.80 16.96
CA PRO A 146 6.88 -20.58 17.19
C PRO A 146 7.72 -20.59 18.49
N GLY A 147 7.49 -21.53 19.41
CA GLY A 147 8.26 -21.68 20.65
C GLY A 147 9.74 -22.01 20.44
N ASP A 148 10.08 -22.84 19.45
CA ASP A 148 11.47 -23.25 19.20
C ASP A 148 12.33 -22.08 18.69
N MET A 149 11.73 -21.14 17.95
CA MET A 149 12.45 -19.94 17.51
C MET A 149 12.79 -19.01 18.67
N GLN A 150 11.97 -18.97 19.73
CA GLN A 150 12.27 -18.19 20.93
C GLN A 150 13.38 -18.87 21.76
N ALA A 151 13.36 -20.19 21.87
CA ALA A 151 14.42 -20.94 22.55
C ALA A 151 15.79 -20.77 21.87
N VAL A 152 15.82 -20.77 20.54
CA VAL A 152 17.06 -20.52 19.77
C VAL A 152 17.53 -19.07 19.92
N ALA A 153 16.63 -18.08 19.88
CA ALA A 153 17.01 -16.68 20.08
C ALA A 153 17.57 -16.43 21.50
N LEU A 154 16.99 -17.07 22.52
CA LEU A 154 17.47 -17.00 23.89
C LEU A 154 18.81 -17.74 24.07
N GLY A 155 18.96 -18.93 23.47
CA GLY A 155 20.22 -19.68 23.49
C GLY A 155 21.36 -18.97 22.76
N MET A 156 21.06 -18.26 21.67
CA MET A 156 22.06 -17.49 20.93
C MET A 156 22.48 -16.23 21.71
N ARG A 157 21.53 -15.57 22.41
CA ARG A 157 21.86 -14.50 23.35
C ARG A 157 22.72 -15.02 24.51
N SER A 158 22.37 -16.16 25.10
CA SER A 158 23.12 -16.74 26.22
C SER A 158 24.54 -17.16 25.82
N ALA A 159 24.71 -17.74 24.63
CA ALA A 159 26.02 -18.10 24.09
C ALA A 159 26.89 -16.87 23.79
N THR A 160 26.28 -15.79 23.26
CA THR A 160 26.98 -14.53 22.99
C THR A 160 27.43 -13.85 24.29
N SER A 161 26.59 -13.86 25.32
CA SER A 161 26.96 -13.34 26.64
C SER A 161 28.02 -14.22 27.34
N ALA A 162 27.98 -15.54 27.17
CA ALA A 162 29.00 -16.44 27.72
C ALA A 162 30.36 -16.26 27.01
N ALA A 163 30.36 -16.02 25.69
CA ALA A 163 31.56 -15.72 24.94
C ALA A 163 32.20 -14.37 25.34
N GLN A 164 31.39 -13.36 25.68
CA GLN A 164 31.88 -12.09 26.23
C GLN A 164 32.51 -12.22 27.62
N GLN A 165 32.08 -13.18 28.43
CA GLN A 165 32.67 -13.45 29.75
C GLN A 165 33.96 -14.30 29.69
N ALA A 166 34.23 -14.98 28.58
CA ALA A 166 35.41 -15.82 28.42
C ALA A 166 36.64 -15.07 27.87
N GLN A 167 36.60 -13.74 27.78
CA GLN A 167 37.71 -12.94 27.28
C GLN A 167 38.80 -12.79 28.38
N PRO A 168 40.02 -13.33 28.20
CA PRO A 168 41.05 -13.28 29.24
C PRO A 168 41.56 -11.84 29.45
N PRO A 169 41.92 -11.46 30.69
CA PRO A 169 42.35 -10.10 31.00
C PRO A 169 43.60 -9.71 30.20
N PRO A 170 43.68 -8.45 29.73
CA PRO A 170 44.86 -7.97 29.02
C PRO A 170 46.07 -8.02 29.96
N VAL A 171 47.11 -8.76 29.55
CA VAL A 171 48.41 -8.78 30.20
C VAL A 171 49.11 -7.42 30.02
N PRO A 172 49.73 -6.85 31.08
CA PRO A 172 50.38 -5.54 31.05
C PRO A 172 51.66 -5.49 30.22
#